data_AF-A0A2R8YCY7-F1
#
_entry.id   AF-A0A2R8YCY7-F1
#
_cell.length_a   1.000
_cell.length_b   1.000
_cell.length_c   1.000
_cell.angle_alpha   90.00
_cell.angle_beta   90.00
_cell.angle_gamma   90.00
#
_symmetry.space_group_name_H-M   'P 1'
#
loop_
_entity.id
_entity.type
_entity.pdbx_description
1 polymer ?
#
loop_
_entity_poly.entity_id
_entity_poly.type
_entity_poly.pdbx_seq_one_letter_code
_entity_poly.pdbx_strand_id
1 'polypeptide(L)'
;GVHRKPSLLAHPGRLVKSEETVILQCWSDVRFEHFLLHREGKFKDTLHLIGEHHDGVSKANFSIGPMMQDLAGTYRCYGSVTHSPYQLSAPSDPLDIVITGLYEKPSLSAQPGPTVLAGESVTLSCSSRSSYDMYHLSREGEAHECRFSAGPKVNGTFQADFPLGPATHGGTYRCFGSFRDSPYEWSNSSDPLLVSVTG
;
A
#
# COMPACT_ATOMS: atom_id res chain seq x y z
N GLY A 1 7.66 -19.14 -23.83
CA GLY A 1 8.28 -19.77 -22.64
C GLY A 1 7.74 -19.13 -21.39
N VAL A 2 7.81 -19.79 -20.23
CA VAL A 2 7.49 -19.14 -18.95
C VAL A 2 8.73 -18.36 -18.52
N HIS A 3 8.87 -17.13 -19.04
CA HIS A 3 9.95 -16.25 -18.57
C HIS A 3 9.76 -15.98 -17.07
N ARG A 4 10.87 -15.83 -16.32
CA ARG A 4 10.85 -15.36 -14.93
C ARG A 4 9.99 -14.08 -14.86
N LYS A 5 9.18 -13.95 -13.80
CA LYS A 5 8.38 -12.74 -13.59
C LYS A 5 9.31 -11.56 -13.25
N PRO A 6 8.98 -10.34 -13.68
CA PRO A 6 9.65 -9.15 -13.18
C PRO A 6 9.22 -8.85 -11.73
N SER A 7 9.95 -7.95 -11.10
CA SER A 7 9.63 -7.36 -9.80
C SER A 7 9.03 -5.98 -9.99
N LEU A 8 8.10 -5.58 -9.12
CA LEU A 8 7.43 -4.28 -9.15
C LEU A 8 7.56 -3.59 -7.80
N LEU A 9 8.06 -2.35 -7.81
CA LEU A 9 8.30 -1.52 -6.63
C LEU A 9 7.68 -0.13 -6.82
N ALA A 10 7.28 0.51 -5.72
CA ALA A 10 6.76 1.88 -5.71
C ALA A 10 7.72 2.83 -4.98
N HIS A 11 7.96 4.00 -5.56
CA HIS A 11 8.77 5.07 -4.97
C HIS A 11 7.98 6.38 -4.90
N PRO A 12 7.90 7.06 -3.74
CA PRO A 12 8.53 6.70 -2.46
C PRO A 12 7.79 5.57 -1.70
N GLY A 13 6.55 5.25 -2.07
CA GLY A 13 5.75 4.24 -1.41
C GLY A 13 4.41 4.02 -2.09
N ARG A 14 3.56 3.19 -1.46
CA ARG A 14 2.26 2.76 -2.01
C ARG A 14 1.11 3.70 -1.68
N LEU A 15 1.27 4.48 -0.61
CA LEU A 15 0.32 5.47 -0.12
C LEU A 15 0.66 6.81 -0.76
N VAL A 16 -0.20 7.29 -1.65
CA VAL A 16 0.04 8.49 -2.46
C VAL A 16 -1.06 9.50 -2.13
N LYS A 17 -0.71 10.75 -1.84
CA LYS A 17 -1.74 11.79 -1.63
C LYS A 17 -2.25 12.32 -2.96
N SER A 18 -3.43 12.94 -2.96
CA SER A 18 -3.92 13.71 -4.10
C SER A 18 -2.85 14.67 -4.62
N GLU A 19 -2.74 14.81 -5.94
CA GLU A 19 -1.74 15.63 -6.65
C GLU A 19 -0.28 15.12 -6.59
N GLU A 20 0.06 14.15 -5.74
CA GLU A 20 1.39 13.55 -5.75
C GLU A 20 1.57 12.61 -6.96
N THR A 21 2.82 12.24 -7.24
CA THR A 21 3.18 11.28 -8.29
C THR A 21 4.01 10.17 -7.68
N VAL A 22 3.69 8.92 -8.01
CA VAL A 22 4.46 7.74 -7.62
C VAL A 22 5.17 7.17 -8.85
N ILE A 23 6.40 6.69 -8.66
CA ILE A 23 7.12 5.95 -9.69
C ILE A 23 6.98 4.47 -9.40
N LEU A 24 6.33 3.75 -10.32
CA LEU A 24 6.30 2.30 -10.34
C LEU A 24 7.47 1.77 -11.15
N GLN A 25 8.47 1.23 -10.47
CA GLN A 25 9.64 0.64 -11.11
C GLN A 25 9.40 -0.85 -11.32
N CYS A 26 9.38 -1.25 -12.58
CA CYS A 26 9.40 -2.64 -12.96
C CYS A 26 10.82 -3.04 -13.39
N TRP A 27 11.31 -4.18 -12.93
CA TRP A 27 12.67 -4.61 -13.27
C TRP A 27 12.83 -6.14 -13.27
N SER A 28 13.85 -6.62 -13.97
CA SER A 28 14.20 -8.05 -14.03
C SER A 28 15.68 -8.27 -14.36
N ASP A 29 16.21 -9.41 -13.90
CA ASP A 29 17.47 -9.99 -14.36
C ASP A 29 17.38 -10.57 -15.78
N VAL A 30 16.16 -10.83 -16.27
CA VAL A 30 15.90 -11.12 -17.68
C VAL A 30 16.02 -9.82 -18.48
N ARG A 31 16.64 -9.87 -19.66
CA ARG A 31 16.68 -8.74 -20.59
C ARG A 31 15.36 -8.59 -21.35
N PHE A 32 14.38 -7.99 -20.67
CA PHE A 32 13.14 -7.56 -21.31
C PHE A 32 13.38 -6.22 -22.02
N GLU A 33 12.96 -6.17 -23.28
CA GLU A 33 13.01 -4.94 -24.10
C GLU A 33 11.79 -4.07 -23.82
N HIS A 34 10.64 -4.69 -23.55
CA HIS A 34 9.41 -3.98 -23.26
C HIS A 34 8.86 -4.40 -21.91
N PHE A 35 8.33 -3.41 -21.20
CA PHE A 35 7.58 -3.59 -19.98
C PHE A 35 6.15 -3.11 -20.17
N LEU A 36 5.20 -3.88 -19.65
CA LEU A 36 3.80 -3.51 -19.59
C LEU A 36 3.39 -3.43 -18.13
N LEU A 37 2.76 -2.32 -17.76
CA LEU A 37 2.20 -2.10 -16.44
C LEU A 37 0.68 -2.12 -16.56
N HIS A 38 0.06 -3.16 -16.04
CA HIS A 38 -1.38 -3.35 -16.02
C HIS A 38 -1.96 -2.90 -14.67
N ARG A 39 -3.04 -2.12 -14.70
CA ARG A 39 -3.79 -1.69 -13.53
C ARG A 39 -5.18 -2.33 -13.51
N GLU A 40 -5.56 -2.82 -12.34
CA GLU A 40 -6.92 -3.22 -12.01
C GLU A 40 -7.45 -2.36 -10.85
N GLY A 41 -8.41 -1.50 -11.13
CA GLY A 41 -9.03 -0.58 -10.16
C GLY A 41 -10.41 -0.17 -10.64
N LYS A 42 -10.78 1.11 -10.50
CA LYS A 42 -12.04 1.64 -11.09
C LYS A 42 -12.11 1.41 -12.59
N PHE A 43 -11.00 1.64 -13.28
CA PHE A 43 -10.84 1.36 -14.69
C PHE A 43 -9.60 0.49 -14.90
N LYS A 44 -9.72 -0.45 -15.84
CA LYS A 44 -8.60 -1.25 -16.31
C LYS A 44 -7.81 -0.44 -17.32
N ASP A 45 -6.49 -0.43 -17.17
CA ASP A 45 -5.60 0.29 -18.06
C ASP A 45 -4.26 -0.44 -18.18
N THR A 46 -3.54 -0.20 -19.26
CA THR A 46 -2.23 -0.80 -19.52
C THR A 46 -1.30 0.23 -20.13
N LEU A 47 -0.21 0.50 -19.42
CA LEU A 47 0.88 1.36 -19.88
C LEU A 47 2.00 0.49 -20.44
N HIS A 48 2.69 0.99 -21.45
CA HIS A 48 3.81 0.32 -22.09
C HIS A 48 5.01 1.26 -22.12
N LEU A 49 6.19 0.72 -21.79
CA LEU A 49 7.46 1.42 -21.90
C LEU A 49 8.54 0.47 -22.44
N ILE A 50 9.52 1.06 -23.12
CA ILE A 50 10.76 0.37 -23.49
C ILE A 50 11.66 0.37 -22.26
N GLY A 51 12.24 -0.80 -21.95
CA GLY A 51 13.13 -1.00 -20.82
C GLY A 51 14.52 -0.43 -21.07
N GLU A 52 15.09 0.18 -20.05
CA GLU A 52 16.50 0.54 -20.00
C GLU A 52 17.32 -0.67 -19.53
N HIS A 53 18.52 -0.83 -20.11
CA HIS A 53 19.43 -1.93 -19.80
C HIS A 53 20.71 -1.38 -19.17
N HIS A 54 20.96 -1.74 -17.91
CA HIS A 54 22.16 -1.33 -17.19
C HIS A 54 22.63 -2.45 -16.26
N ASP A 55 23.93 -2.73 -16.23
CA ASP A 55 24.56 -3.70 -15.32
C ASP A 55 23.89 -5.09 -15.25
N GLY A 56 23.40 -5.58 -16.39
CA GLY A 56 22.76 -6.90 -16.48
C GLY A 56 21.28 -6.94 -16.04
N VAL A 57 20.70 -5.80 -15.65
CA VAL A 57 19.30 -5.65 -15.29
C VAL A 57 18.57 -4.86 -16.38
N SER A 58 17.33 -5.27 -16.69
CA SER A 58 16.38 -4.46 -17.46
C SER A 58 15.36 -3.83 -16.52
N LYS A 59 15.00 -2.56 -16.74
CA LYS A 59 14.01 -1.86 -15.91
C LYS A 59 13.24 -0.80 -16.68
N ALA A 60 12.04 -0.48 -16.22
CA ALA A 60 11.24 0.65 -16.68
C ALA A 60 10.60 1.37 -15.48
N ASN A 61 10.59 2.70 -15.52
CA ASN A 61 9.99 3.55 -14.50
C ASN A 61 8.71 4.17 -15.06
N PHE A 62 7.56 3.75 -14.54
CA PHE A 62 6.25 4.32 -14.90
C PHE A 62 5.92 5.44 -13.92
N SER A 63 5.77 6.67 -14.43
CA SER A 63 5.30 7.80 -13.63
C SER A 63 3.78 7.80 -13.58
N ILE A 64 3.20 7.61 -12.39
CA ILE A 64 1.75 7.58 -12.17
C ILE A 64 1.36 8.81 -11.37
N GLY A 65 0.74 9.78 -12.04
CA GLY A 65 0.25 11.00 -11.41
C GLY A 65 -0.15 12.08 -12.43
N PRO A 66 -0.74 13.21 -11.98
CA PRO A 66 -1.10 13.51 -10.59
C PRO A 66 -2.11 12.51 -10.04
N MET A 67 -1.96 12.12 -8.77
CA MET A 67 -2.74 11.03 -8.20
C MET A 67 -4.22 11.38 -8.10
N MET A 68 -5.05 10.60 -8.79
CA MET A 68 -6.50 10.70 -8.80
C MET A 68 -7.13 9.33 -8.47
N GLN A 69 -8.40 9.31 -8.06
CA GLN A 69 -9.09 8.08 -7.64
C GLN A 69 -9.11 6.97 -8.71
N ASP A 70 -9.05 7.32 -9.99
CA ASP A 70 -9.02 6.37 -11.12
C ASP A 70 -7.63 5.74 -11.35
N LEU A 71 -6.57 6.34 -10.83
CA LEU A 71 -5.21 5.80 -10.85
C LEU A 71 -4.95 4.84 -9.68
N ALA A 72 -5.80 4.80 -8.65
CA ALA A 72 -5.67 3.88 -7.53
C ALA A 72 -6.12 2.46 -7.93
N GLY A 73 -5.44 1.43 -7.42
CA GLY A 73 -5.74 0.04 -7.76
C GLY A 73 -4.56 -0.91 -7.59
N THR A 74 -4.77 -2.16 -7.98
CA THR A 74 -3.75 -3.20 -8.00
C THR A 74 -2.98 -3.16 -9.31
N TYR A 75 -1.67 -2.99 -9.23
CA TYR A 75 -0.77 -2.99 -10.37
C TYR A 75 -0.02 -4.31 -10.50
N ARG A 76 0.23 -4.73 -11.74
CA ARG A 76 1.11 -5.85 -12.09
C ARG A 76 1.96 -5.47 -13.29
N CYS A 77 3.23 -5.86 -13.25
CA CYS A 77 4.12 -5.67 -14.38
C CYS A 77 4.41 -6.97 -15.12
N TYR A 78 4.62 -6.85 -16.42
CA TYR A 78 4.99 -7.90 -17.35
C TYR A 78 6.20 -7.45 -18.17
N GLY A 79 7.05 -8.39 -18.56
CA GLY A 79 8.14 -8.15 -19.49
C GLY A 79 7.93 -8.92 -20.80
N SER A 80 8.52 -8.43 -21.89
CA SER A 80 8.62 -9.17 -23.15
C SER A 80 9.97 -8.91 -23.82
N VAL A 81 10.42 -9.89 -24.62
CA VAL A 81 11.68 -9.81 -25.36
C VAL A 81 11.45 -9.35 -26.80
N THR A 82 12.46 -8.72 -27.42
CA THR A 82 12.38 -8.07 -28.75
C THR A 82 11.80 -8.95 -29.86
N HIS A 83 12.17 -10.23 -29.92
CA HIS A 83 11.73 -11.13 -30.99
C HIS A 83 10.31 -11.69 -30.78
N SER A 84 9.68 -11.37 -29.65
CA SER A 84 8.33 -11.83 -29.31
C SER A 84 7.61 -10.84 -28.39
N PRO A 85 7.34 -9.59 -28.84
CA PRO A 85 6.75 -8.54 -28.00
C PRO A 85 5.34 -8.88 -27.51
N TYR A 86 4.63 -9.75 -28.22
CA TYR A 86 3.30 -10.25 -27.85
C TYR A 86 3.33 -11.42 -26.85
N GLN A 87 4.50 -11.97 -26.54
CA GLN A 87 4.66 -13.03 -25.55
C GLN A 87 5.13 -12.43 -24.22
N LEU A 88 4.16 -12.21 -23.33
CA LEU A 88 4.41 -11.67 -22.01
C LEU A 88 4.99 -12.73 -21.05
N SER A 89 5.81 -12.28 -20.12
CA SER A 89 6.25 -13.07 -18.97
C SER A 89 5.08 -13.42 -18.03
N ALA A 90 5.36 -14.24 -17.02
CA ALA A 90 4.50 -14.27 -15.84
C ALA A 90 4.41 -12.86 -15.20
N PRO A 91 3.27 -12.50 -14.58
CA PRO A 91 3.11 -11.22 -13.90
C PRO A 91 4.02 -11.12 -12.67
N SER A 92 4.43 -9.90 -12.33
CA SER A 92 4.98 -9.58 -11.01
C SER A 92 4.00 -9.92 -9.89
N ASP A 93 4.49 -9.94 -8.64
CA ASP A 93 3.58 -9.88 -7.50
C ASP A 93 2.73 -8.60 -7.59
N PRO A 94 1.46 -8.65 -7.14
CA PRO A 94 0.58 -7.49 -7.17
C PRO A 94 1.07 -6.40 -6.23
N LEU A 95 0.88 -5.16 -6.66
CA LEU A 95 1.21 -3.98 -5.88
C LEU A 95 0.01 -3.05 -5.83
N ASP A 96 -0.63 -2.96 -4.68
CA ASP A 96 -1.73 -2.02 -4.47
C ASP A 96 -1.18 -0.60 -4.27
N ILE A 97 -1.67 0.34 -5.07
CA ILE A 97 -1.47 1.78 -4.91
C ILE A 97 -2.77 2.39 -4.44
N VAL A 98 -2.69 3.11 -3.33
CA VAL A 98 -3.84 3.72 -2.66
C VAL A 98 -3.71 5.24 -2.67
N ILE A 99 -4.82 5.91 -2.93
CA ILE A 99 -4.92 7.35 -2.78
C ILE A 99 -5.37 7.65 -1.35
N THR A 100 -4.61 8.51 -0.65
CA THR A 100 -4.88 8.93 0.72
C THR A 100 -5.31 10.38 0.79
N GLY A 101 -5.99 10.76 1.88
CA GLY A 101 -6.38 12.15 2.12
C GLY A 101 -7.75 12.55 1.57
N LEU A 102 -8.57 11.60 1.11
CA LEU A 102 -9.88 11.89 0.50
C LEU A 102 -10.99 12.17 1.52
N TYR A 103 -10.85 11.66 2.74
CA TYR A 103 -11.89 11.67 3.78
C TYR A 103 -11.35 12.12 5.14
N GLU A 104 -12.23 12.36 6.11
CA GLU A 104 -11.85 12.81 7.47
C GLU A 104 -10.97 11.78 8.20
N LYS A 105 -9.92 12.24 8.88
CA LYS A 105 -8.99 11.33 9.56
C LYS A 105 -9.66 10.55 10.72
N PRO A 106 -9.33 9.27 10.92
CA PRO A 106 -9.67 8.57 12.15
C PRO A 106 -8.76 8.99 13.30
N SER A 107 -9.09 8.54 14.50
CA SER A 107 -8.28 8.65 15.71
C SER A 107 -7.63 7.30 16.03
N LEU A 108 -6.36 7.32 16.42
CA LEU A 108 -5.59 6.14 16.80
C LEU A 108 -5.23 6.21 18.29
N SER A 109 -5.53 5.15 19.04
CA SER A 109 -5.18 5.00 20.45
C SER A 109 -4.52 3.65 20.72
N ALA A 110 -3.88 3.50 21.88
CA ALA A 110 -3.23 2.27 22.32
C ALA A 110 -3.77 1.84 23.68
N GLN A 111 -4.03 0.54 23.83
CA GLN A 111 -4.41 -0.11 25.09
C GLN A 111 -3.30 -1.11 25.49
N PRO A 112 -2.85 -1.11 26.76
CA PRO A 112 -3.28 -0.25 27.86
C PRO A 112 -2.79 1.21 27.76
N GLY A 113 -1.79 1.47 26.91
CA GLY A 113 -1.24 2.80 26.66
C GLY A 113 -0.13 2.76 25.60
N PRO A 114 0.45 3.92 25.24
CA PRO A 114 1.52 4.03 24.25
C PRO A 114 2.89 3.62 24.79
N THR A 115 3.07 3.55 26.10
CA THR A 115 4.31 3.09 26.74
C THR A 115 4.01 1.84 27.53
N VAL A 116 4.71 0.76 27.22
CA VAL A 116 4.51 -0.54 27.86
C VAL A 116 5.83 -1.22 28.16
N LEU A 117 5.83 -2.15 29.12
CA LEU A 117 6.97 -3.00 29.42
C LEU A 117 7.17 -4.06 28.33
N ALA A 118 8.43 -4.48 28.14
CA ALA A 118 8.74 -5.58 27.24
C ALA A 118 7.92 -6.84 27.60
N GLY A 119 7.25 -7.41 26.60
CA GLY A 119 6.37 -8.58 26.77
C GLY A 119 4.91 -8.25 27.12
N GLU A 120 4.57 -7.01 27.50
CA GLU A 120 3.17 -6.61 27.66
C GLU A 120 2.46 -6.54 26.30
N SER A 121 1.20 -6.98 26.25
CA SER A 121 0.44 -6.98 25.00
C SER A 121 -0.17 -5.62 24.71
N VAL A 122 0.08 -5.09 23.51
CA VAL A 122 -0.49 -3.83 23.04
C VAL A 122 -1.56 -4.10 21.99
N THR A 123 -2.68 -3.39 22.12
CA THR A 123 -3.70 -3.32 21.07
C THR A 123 -3.87 -1.87 20.64
N LEU A 124 -3.77 -1.61 19.34
CA LEU A 124 -4.09 -0.30 18.78
C LEU A 124 -5.55 -0.26 18.36
N SER A 125 -6.27 0.79 18.69
CA SER A 125 -7.65 0.98 18.25
C SER A 125 -7.73 2.16 17.31
N CYS A 126 -8.18 1.91 16.08
CA CYS A 126 -8.45 2.97 15.11
C CYS A 126 -9.96 3.20 15.04
N SER A 127 -10.40 4.45 15.23
CA SER A 127 -11.82 4.76 15.36
C SER A 127 -12.22 6.05 14.64
N SER A 128 -13.48 6.13 14.19
CA SER A 128 -14.05 7.34 13.58
C SER A 128 -15.57 7.37 13.73
N ARG A 129 -16.16 8.57 13.69
CA ARG A 129 -17.62 8.74 13.53
C ARG A 129 -18.07 8.51 12.09
N SER A 130 -17.16 8.63 11.13
CA SER A 130 -17.39 8.24 9.74
C SER A 130 -17.63 6.75 9.65
N SER A 131 -18.57 6.34 8.80
CA SER A 131 -18.97 4.95 8.61
C SER A 131 -17.98 4.17 7.73
N TYR A 132 -16.68 4.26 8.03
CA TYR A 132 -15.69 3.45 7.35
C TYR A 132 -15.93 1.98 7.65
N ASP A 133 -15.94 1.15 6.60
CA ASP A 133 -16.14 -0.29 6.72
C ASP A 133 -14.84 -1.03 7.05
N MET A 134 -13.70 -0.42 6.71
CA MET A 134 -12.38 -0.99 6.82
C MET A 134 -11.42 0.06 7.39
N TYR A 135 -10.56 -0.39 8.29
CA TYR A 135 -9.44 0.39 8.82
C TYR A 135 -8.12 -0.24 8.41
N HIS A 136 -7.14 0.61 8.14
CA HIS A 136 -5.78 0.23 7.74
C HIS A 136 -4.79 0.81 8.72
N LEU A 137 -3.88 -0.02 9.23
CA LEU A 137 -2.82 0.35 10.14
C LEU A 137 -1.49 0.27 9.41
N SER A 138 -0.79 1.39 9.36
CA SER A 138 0.57 1.49 8.85
C SER A 138 1.55 1.64 10.01
N ARG A 139 2.74 1.05 9.85
CA ARG A 139 3.89 1.27 10.73
C ARG A 139 5.03 1.88 9.92
N GLU A 140 5.66 2.89 10.48
CA GLU A 140 6.80 3.55 9.84
C GLU A 140 7.96 2.56 9.64
N GLY A 141 8.51 2.53 8.41
CA GLY A 141 9.55 1.59 8.01
C GLY A 141 9.06 0.22 7.53
N GLU A 142 7.76 -0.07 7.63
CA GLU A 142 7.16 -1.29 7.08
C GLU A 142 6.45 -1.02 5.76
N ALA A 143 6.58 -1.96 4.82
CA ALA A 143 6.05 -1.81 3.46
C ALA A 143 4.60 -2.30 3.28
N HIS A 144 4.02 -2.89 4.33
CA HIS A 144 2.70 -3.52 4.30
C HIS A 144 1.83 -3.01 5.44
N GLU A 145 0.63 -2.56 5.08
CA GLU A 145 -0.39 -2.15 6.03
C GLU A 145 -1.20 -3.36 6.47
N CYS A 146 -1.51 -3.42 7.76
CA CYS A 146 -2.48 -4.36 8.28
C CYS A 146 -3.89 -3.79 8.06
N ARG A 147 -4.87 -4.61 7.74
CA ARG A 147 -6.26 -4.16 7.55
C ARG A 147 -7.23 -4.99 8.38
N PHE A 148 -8.23 -4.33 8.94
CA PHE A 148 -9.31 -4.95 9.69
C PHE A 148 -10.66 -4.34 9.32
N SER A 149 -11.71 -5.16 9.35
CA SER A 149 -13.07 -4.66 9.20
C SER A 149 -13.48 -3.90 10.46
N ALA A 150 -14.25 -2.84 10.26
CA ALA A 150 -14.89 -2.15 11.37
C ALA A 150 -15.81 -3.10 12.13
N GLY A 151 -15.74 -3.05 13.45
CA GLY A 151 -16.72 -3.66 14.34
C GLY A 151 -18.07 -2.94 14.29
N PRO A 152 -19.04 -3.38 15.12
CA PRO A 152 -20.33 -2.71 15.21
C PRO A 152 -20.17 -1.27 15.68
N LYS A 153 -21.08 -0.40 15.23
CA LYS A 153 -21.14 0.99 15.68
C LYS A 153 -21.51 1.04 17.17
N VAL A 154 -20.66 1.64 17.99
CA VAL A 154 -20.88 1.86 19.43
C VAL A 154 -20.86 3.35 19.71
N ASN A 155 -21.91 3.87 20.34
CA ASN A 155 -22.02 5.30 20.74
C ASN A 155 -21.72 6.31 19.62
N GLY A 156 -22.07 5.97 18.37
CA GLY A 156 -21.80 6.84 17.23
C GLY A 156 -20.49 6.57 16.49
N THR A 157 -19.65 5.69 17.00
CA THR A 157 -18.28 5.47 16.52
C THR A 157 -18.13 4.06 15.95
N PHE A 158 -17.43 3.96 14.82
CA PHE A 158 -16.93 2.73 14.24
C PHE A 158 -15.46 2.58 14.63
N GLN A 159 -15.01 1.35 14.86
CA GLN A 159 -13.61 1.10 15.22
C GLN A 159 -13.15 -0.28 14.77
N ALA A 160 -11.84 -0.45 14.66
CA ALA A 160 -11.18 -1.74 14.56
C ALA A 160 -9.99 -1.79 15.50
N ASP A 161 -9.82 -2.94 16.15
CA ASP A 161 -8.74 -3.20 17.09
C ASP A 161 -7.66 -4.07 16.41
N PHE A 162 -6.43 -3.61 16.48
CA PHE A 162 -5.23 -4.21 15.89
C PHE A 162 -4.34 -4.73 17.02
N PRO A 163 -4.44 -6.02 17.37
CA PRO A 163 -3.56 -6.62 18.38
C PRO A 163 -2.13 -6.69 17.83
N LEU A 164 -1.21 -5.93 18.43
CA LEU A 164 0.22 -6.03 18.11
C LEU A 164 0.87 -7.25 18.80
N GLY A 165 0.23 -7.78 19.84
CA GLY A 165 0.78 -8.84 20.67
C GLY A 165 1.83 -8.31 21.66
N PRO A 166 2.69 -9.19 22.20
CA PRO A 166 3.72 -8.81 23.15
C PRO A 166 4.68 -7.77 22.57
N ALA A 167 4.89 -6.68 23.31
CA ALA A 167 5.77 -5.60 22.93
C ALA A 167 7.22 -6.09 22.87
N THR A 168 7.78 -6.13 21.65
CA THR A 168 9.18 -6.47 21.40
C THR A 168 10.00 -5.28 20.95
N HIS A 169 9.41 -4.39 20.15
CA HIS A 169 10.05 -3.19 19.62
C HIS A 169 9.04 -2.05 19.55
N GLY A 170 9.52 -0.82 19.75
CA GLY A 170 8.72 0.37 19.53
C GLY A 170 8.41 0.62 18.04
N GLY A 171 7.58 1.61 17.78
CA GLY A 171 7.27 2.05 16.43
C GLY A 171 6.29 3.20 16.38
N THR A 172 6.33 3.97 15.30
CA THR A 172 5.33 5.00 15.00
C THR A 172 4.26 4.40 14.11
N TYR A 173 3.01 4.47 14.56
CA TYR A 173 1.86 3.93 13.86
C TYR A 173 0.93 5.04 13.41
N ARG A 174 0.26 4.82 12.29
CA ARG A 174 -0.83 5.67 11.79
C ARG A 174 -1.93 4.80 11.25
N CYS A 175 -3.18 5.25 11.35
CA CYS A 175 -4.30 4.53 10.77
C CYS A 175 -5.13 5.36 9.79
N PHE A 176 -5.87 4.66 8.94
CA PHE A 176 -6.71 5.20 7.88
C PHE A 176 -8.05 4.45 7.86
N GLY A 177 -9.09 5.10 7.33
CA GLY A 177 -10.38 4.48 7.04
C GLY A 177 -10.67 4.41 5.54
N SER A 178 -11.46 3.43 5.11
CA SER A 178 -11.95 3.29 3.74
C SER A 178 -13.32 2.62 3.70
N PHE A 179 -14.02 2.75 2.59
CA PHE A 179 -15.31 2.10 2.33
C PHE A 179 -15.11 0.81 1.53
N ARG A 180 -16.01 -0.16 1.71
CA ARG A 180 -15.97 -1.45 0.99
C ARG A 180 -15.96 -1.29 -0.53
N ASP A 181 -16.72 -0.33 -1.04
CA ASP A 181 -16.88 -0.10 -2.48
C ASP A 181 -15.72 0.71 -3.09
N SER A 182 -14.85 1.28 -2.25
CA SER A 182 -13.69 2.07 -2.67
C SER A 182 -12.44 1.70 -1.86
N PRO A 183 -11.94 0.45 -1.95
CA PRO A 183 -10.91 -0.08 -1.05
C PRO A 183 -9.53 0.57 -1.23
N TYR A 184 -9.27 1.22 -2.37
CA TYR A 184 -8.04 1.95 -2.65
C TYR A 184 -8.12 3.45 -2.35
N GLU A 185 -9.27 3.91 -1.83
CA GLU A 185 -9.52 5.30 -1.47
C GLU A 185 -9.60 5.46 0.03
N TRP A 186 -8.57 6.08 0.59
CA TRP A 186 -8.39 6.14 2.03
C TRP A 186 -8.57 7.57 2.55
N SER A 187 -8.96 7.65 3.81
CA SER A 187 -9.04 8.90 4.55
C SER A 187 -7.70 9.62 4.66
N ASN A 188 -7.72 10.81 5.25
CA ASN A 188 -6.54 11.38 5.87
C ASN A 188 -5.98 10.42 6.92
N SER A 189 -4.66 10.51 7.12
CA SER A 189 -3.98 9.75 8.16
C SER A 189 -4.38 10.25 9.55
N SER A 190 -4.49 9.34 10.52
CA SER A 190 -4.54 9.72 11.93
C SER A 190 -3.29 10.51 12.32
N ASP A 191 -3.35 11.18 13.47
CA ASP A 191 -2.12 11.64 14.11
C ASP A 191 -1.22 10.43 14.41
N PRO A 192 0.11 10.58 14.29
CA PRO A 192 1.04 9.50 14.57
C PRO A 192 1.00 9.12 16.06
N LEU A 193 1.00 7.82 16.33
CA LEU A 193 1.09 7.26 17.68
C LEU A 193 2.40 6.51 17.84
N LEU A 194 3.30 7.03 18.67
CA LEU A 194 4.54 6.36 19.04
C LEU A 194 4.25 5.34 20.15
N VAL A 195 4.43 4.06 19.84
CA VAL A 195 4.47 2.99 20.83
C VAL A 195 5.92 2.80 21.25
N SER A 196 6.17 2.91 22.55
CA SER A 196 7.49 2.78 23.18
C SER A 196 7.51 1.57 24.11
N VAL A 197 8.63 0.85 24.10
CA VAL A 197 8.82 -0.35 24.92
C VAL A 197 9.90 -0.04 25.95
N THR A 198 9.55 -0.10 27.22
CA THR A 198 10.45 0.09 28.37
C THR A 198 10.87 -1.26 28.94
N GLY A 199 12.13 -1.36 29.38
CA GLY A 199 12.71 -2.57 29.97
C GLY A 199 12.89 -2.47 31.47
#